data_AF-A0A1I6FWN9-F1
#
_entry.id   AF-A0A1I6FWN9-F1
#
_cell.length_a   1.000
_cell.length_b   1.000
_cell.length_c   1.000
_cell.angle_alpha   90.00
_cell.angle_beta   90.00
_cell.angle_gamma   90.00
#
_symmetry.space_group_name_H-M   'P 1'
#
loop_
_entity.id
_entity.type
_entity.pdbx_description
1 polymer ?
#
loop_
_entity_poly.entity_id
_entity_poly.type
_entity_poly.pdbx_seq_one_letter_code
_entity_poly.pdbx_strand_id
1 'polypeptide(L)'
;MAISTGDTLPDVNLIRLGAEGPEAVSLSSLTKGRKVVIFAVPGAYTPTCHSAHVPSFIRTKGDFDTKGVDEIVCVSVNDPFVMKAWGEATGATEAGLTMLSDAGSEFTKAIGMDFDAPPAGLIARSKRYAMYAEDGVVKVLQAEESPGVCEVSGGEALLDSL
;
A
#
# COMPACT_ATOMS: atom_id res chain seq x y z
N MET A 1 -11.38 -8.39 12.83
CA MET A 1 -10.78 -9.65 12.32
C MET A 1 -9.82 -9.26 11.21
N ALA A 2 -8.74 -10.03 10.99
CA ALA A 2 -7.85 -9.75 9.88
C ALA A 2 -8.57 -9.97 8.55
N ILE A 3 -8.34 -9.07 7.59
CA ILE A 3 -8.92 -9.18 6.24
C ILE A 3 -8.44 -10.46 5.55
N SER A 4 -9.30 -11.05 4.73
CA SER A 4 -9.02 -12.27 3.96
C SER A 4 -9.46 -12.10 2.50
N THR A 5 -9.00 -13.01 1.63
CA THR A 5 -9.51 -13.10 0.27
C THR A 5 -11.03 -13.34 0.28
N GLY A 6 -11.76 -12.56 -0.52
CA GLY A 6 -13.21 -12.55 -0.59
C GLY A 6 -13.87 -11.45 0.24
N ASP A 7 -13.15 -10.83 1.18
CA ASP A 7 -13.68 -9.74 1.99
C ASP A 7 -13.74 -8.42 1.19
N THR A 8 -14.69 -7.56 1.54
CA THR A 8 -14.76 -6.19 1.06
C THR A 8 -13.84 -5.28 1.89
N LEU A 9 -13.08 -4.43 1.21
CA LEU A 9 -12.26 -3.40 1.84
C LEU A 9 -13.13 -2.45 2.69
N PRO A 10 -12.64 -1.98 3.85
CA PRO A 10 -13.39 -1.08 4.70
C PRO A 10 -13.56 0.30 4.02
N ASP A 11 -14.68 0.95 4.28
CA ASP A 11 -14.93 2.31 3.81
C ASP A 11 -14.26 3.33 4.74
N VAL A 12 -12.99 3.65 4.42
CA VAL A 12 -12.14 4.58 5.17
C VAL A 12 -11.52 5.60 4.22
N ASN A 13 -11.04 6.70 4.78
CA ASN A 13 -10.30 7.70 4.03
C ASN A 13 -8.79 7.56 4.28
N LEU A 14 -8.03 7.53 3.20
CA LEU A 14 -6.60 7.76 3.22
C LEU A 14 -6.32 9.24 2.88
N ILE A 15 -5.06 9.65 2.94
CA ILE A 15 -4.67 11.05 2.71
C ILE A 15 -3.55 11.11 1.68
N ARG A 16 -3.64 12.04 0.74
CA ARG A 16 -2.52 12.44 -0.12
C ARG A 16 -2.22 13.92 0.08
N LEU A 17 -1.03 14.36 -0.30
CA LEU A 17 -0.73 15.80 -0.35
C LEU A 17 -1.01 16.33 -1.76
N GLY A 18 -2.12 17.04 -1.91
CA GLY A 18 -2.49 17.75 -3.13
C GLY A 18 -1.89 19.16 -3.22
N ALA A 19 -2.30 19.92 -4.22
CA ALA A 19 -1.74 21.26 -4.49
C ALA A 19 -2.05 22.28 -3.37
N GLU A 20 -3.25 22.18 -2.79
CA GLU A 20 -3.73 23.08 -1.73
C GLU A 20 -3.51 22.52 -0.32
N GLY A 21 -2.84 21.37 -0.19
CA GLY A 21 -2.56 20.70 1.08
C GLY A 21 -3.11 19.27 1.17
N PRO A 22 -3.26 18.72 2.39
CA PRO A 22 -3.76 17.36 2.59
C PRO A 22 -5.19 17.17 2.05
N GLU A 23 -5.38 16.16 1.21
CA GLU A 23 -6.66 15.79 0.60
C GLU A 23 -7.06 14.37 1.02
N ALA A 24 -8.32 14.21 1.42
CA ALA A 24 -8.89 12.89 1.71
C ALA A 24 -9.14 12.10 0.42
N VAL A 25 -8.79 10.82 0.43
CA VAL A 25 -9.03 9.85 -0.65
C VAL A 25 -9.87 8.73 -0.08
N SER A 26 -11.13 8.68 -0.48
CA SER A 26 -12.04 7.58 -0.12
C SER A 26 -11.58 6.28 -0.77
N LEU A 27 -11.34 5.25 0.05
CA LEU A 27 -10.90 3.95 -0.44
C LEU A 27 -11.97 3.29 -1.32
N SER A 28 -13.24 3.42 -0.94
CA SER A 28 -14.37 2.92 -1.75
C SER A 28 -14.44 3.61 -3.11
N SER A 29 -14.23 4.93 -3.17
CA SER A 29 -14.17 5.66 -4.45
C SER A 29 -12.97 5.24 -5.30
N LEU A 30 -11.84 4.92 -4.67
CA LEU A 30 -10.62 4.47 -5.32
C LEU A 30 -10.78 3.09 -5.97
N THR A 31 -11.54 2.18 -5.35
CA THR A 31 -11.62 0.77 -5.77
C THR A 31 -12.90 0.38 -6.48
N LYS A 32 -13.98 1.16 -6.37
CA LYS A 32 -15.29 0.83 -6.95
C LYS A 32 -15.22 0.73 -8.47
N GLY A 33 -15.65 -0.41 -9.01
CA GLY A 33 -15.62 -0.72 -10.45
C GLY A 33 -14.21 -0.80 -11.05
N ARG A 34 -13.16 -0.85 -10.22
CA ARG A 34 -11.76 -0.79 -10.64
C ARG A 34 -10.99 -2.00 -10.15
N LYS A 35 -9.89 -2.29 -10.85
CA LYS A 35 -8.87 -3.27 -10.51
C LYS A 35 -7.70 -2.54 -9.87
N VAL A 36 -7.48 -2.73 -8.58
CA VAL A 36 -6.48 -1.95 -7.82
C VAL A 36 -5.53 -2.89 -7.11
N VAL A 37 -4.24 -2.62 -7.24
CA VAL A 37 -3.21 -3.20 -6.39
C VAL A 37 -2.97 -2.27 -5.21
N ILE A 38 -3.01 -2.81 -4.00
CA ILE A 38 -2.68 -2.09 -2.78
C ILE A 38 -1.56 -2.84 -2.09
N PHE A 39 -0.43 -2.18 -1.86
CA PHE A 39 0.64 -2.72 -1.02
C PHE A 39 0.93 -1.77 0.13
N ALA A 40 1.25 -2.32 1.29
CA ALA A 40 1.53 -1.54 2.48
C ALA A 40 2.91 -1.85 3.05
N VAL A 41 3.47 -0.83 3.70
CA VAL A 41 4.80 -0.88 4.27
C VAL A 41 4.81 -0.45 5.74
N PRO A 42 5.74 -0.98 6.55
CA PRO A 42 5.99 -0.49 7.91
C PRO A 42 6.32 1.00 8.02
N GLY A 43 6.97 1.57 7.01
CA GLY A 43 7.32 2.98 7.03
C GLY A 43 8.14 3.44 5.84
N ALA A 44 7.87 4.67 5.41
CA ALA A 44 8.72 5.41 4.50
C ALA A 44 10.17 5.45 5.00
N TYR A 45 11.12 5.42 4.06
CA TYR A 45 12.58 5.43 4.31
C TYR A 45 13.16 4.27 5.12
N THR A 46 12.36 3.30 5.58
CA THR A 46 12.92 2.09 6.21
C THR A 46 13.58 1.19 5.15
N PRO A 47 14.69 0.47 5.46
CA PRO A 47 15.56 -0.13 4.44
C PRO A 47 14.85 -1.04 3.43
N THR A 48 14.09 -2.04 3.90
CA THR A 48 13.38 -2.98 3.01
C THR A 48 12.30 -2.28 2.18
N CYS A 49 11.61 -1.29 2.76
CA CYS A 49 10.55 -0.57 2.07
C CYS A 49 11.11 0.32 0.95
N HIS A 50 12.20 1.03 1.25
CA HIS A 50 12.84 1.98 0.34
C HIS A 50 13.60 1.30 -0.79
N SER A 51 14.37 0.24 -0.49
CA SER A 51 15.30 -0.34 -1.45
C SER A 51 14.80 -1.60 -2.15
N ALA A 52 13.71 -2.23 -1.66
CA ALA A 52 13.18 -3.47 -2.23
C ALA A 52 11.70 -3.39 -2.59
N HIS A 53 10.82 -3.10 -1.61
CA HIS A 53 9.38 -3.25 -1.80
C HIS A 53 8.79 -2.23 -2.79
N VAL A 54 9.00 -0.92 -2.59
CA VAL A 54 8.54 0.09 -3.55
C VAL A 54 9.19 -0.11 -4.93
N PRO A 55 10.52 -0.30 -5.04
CA PRO A 55 11.15 -0.59 -6.34
C PRO A 55 10.59 -1.81 -7.07
N SER A 56 10.09 -2.83 -6.36
CA SER A 56 9.48 -4.00 -7.00
C SER A 56 8.24 -3.64 -7.82
N PHE A 57 7.35 -2.82 -7.26
CA PHE A 57 6.16 -2.34 -7.96
C PHE A 57 6.47 -1.32 -9.05
N ILE A 58 7.58 -0.57 -8.93
CA ILE A 58 8.07 0.29 -10.02
C ILE A 58 8.47 -0.55 -11.23
N ARG A 59 9.23 -1.64 -11.01
CA ARG A 59 9.67 -2.53 -12.10
C ARG A 59 8.51 -3.24 -12.78
N THR A 60 7.51 -3.68 -12.03
CA THR A 60 6.38 -4.47 -12.55
C THR A 60 5.18 -3.62 -12.98
N LYS A 61 5.25 -2.29 -12.87
CA LYS A 61 4.14 -1.38 -13.19
C LYS A 61 3.55 -1.63 -14.58
N GLY A 62 4.40 -1.75 -15.60
CA GLY A 62 3.95 -1.99 -16.99
C GLY A 62 3.26 -3.33 -17.20
N ASP A 63 3.66 -4.37 -16.45
CA ASP A 63 3.04 -5.69 -16.54
C ASP A 63 1.66 -5.71 -15.86
N PHE A 64 1.52 -5.01 -14.72
CA PHE A 64 0.22 -4.79 -14.10
C PHE A 64 -0.73 -4.00 -15.02
N ASP A 65 -0.22 -2.97 -15.70
CA ASP A 65 -1.00 -2.22 -16.69
C ASP A 65 -1.48 -3.13 -17.83
N THR A 66 -0.62 -4.04 -18.29
CA THR A 66 -0.97 -5.04 -19.32
C THR A 66 -2.05 -6.02 -18.84
N LYS A 67 -2.10 -6.33 -17.53
CA LYS A 67 -3.18 -7.12 -16.91
C LYS A 67 -4.46 -6.32 -16.64
N GLY A 68 -4.48 -5.04 -16.97
CA GLY A 68 -5.63 -4.15 -16.79
C GLY A 68 -5.82 -3.68 -15.36
N VAL A 69 -4.75 -3.62 -14.56
CA VAL A 69 -4.78 -2.93 -13.26
C VAL A 69 -4.88 -1.43 -13.49
N ASP A 70 -5.88 -0.79 -12.89
CA ASP A 70 -6.14 0.64 -13.06
C ASP A 70 -5.21 1.51 -12.21
N GLU A 71 -4.73 0.99 -11.06
CA GLU A 71 -3.90 1.74 -10.12
C GLU A 71 -3.09 0.83 -9.20
N ILE A 72 -1.87 1.27 -8.89
CA ILE A 72 -1.02 0.67 -7.86
C ILE A 72 -0.84 1.67 -6.74
N VAL A 73 -1.21 1.29 -5.52
CA VAL A 73 -1.28 2.15 -4.35
C VAL A 73 -0.31 1.64 -3.28
N CYS A 74 0.63 2.50 -2.87
CA CYS A 74 1.45 2.29 -1.68
C CYS A 74 0.78 2.94 -0.46
N VAL A 75 0.55 2.18 0.61
CA VAL A 75 0.03 2.69 1.88
C VAL A 75 1.09 2.63 2.97
N SER A 76 1.18 3.69 3.78
CA SER A 76 1.96 3.70 5.03
C SER A 76 1.27 4.58 6.06
N VAL A 77 1.55 4.34 7.34
CA VAL A 77 1.05 5.14 8.47
C VAL A 77 1.80 6.48 8.62
N ASN A 78 2.80 6.75 7.77
CA ASN A 78 3.41 8.07 7.69
C ASN A 78 2.40 9.13 7.26
N ASP A 79 2.62 10.38 7.70
CA ASP A 79 1.84 11.54 7.27
C ASP A 79 1.98 11.82 5.76
N PRO A 80 1.03 12.56 5.14
CA PRO A 80 1.02 12.75 3.69
C PRO A 80 2.21 13.56 3.16
N PHE A 81 2.85 14.39 3.99
CA PHE A 81 4.03 15.16 3.57
C PHE A 81 5.22 14.23 3.39
N VAL A 82 5.44 13.34 4.35
CA VAL A 82 6.46 12.28 4.26
C VAL A 82 6.16 11.34 3.10
N MET A 83 4.90 10.93 2.90
CA MET A 83 4.53 10.04 1.79
C MET A 83 4.78 10.66 0.42
N LYS A 84 4.46 11.95 0.21
CA LYS A 84 4.77 12.66 -1.04
C LYS A 84 6.29 12.73 -1.28
N ALA A 85 7.04 13.23 -0.31
CA ALA A 85 8.49 13.36 -0.44
C ALA A 85 9.17 12.00 -0.67
N TRP A 86 8.69 10.94 -0.03
CA TRP A 86 9.23 9.60 -0.22
C TRP A 86 8.88 9.00 -1.60
N GLY A 87 7.68 9.26 -2.11
CA GLY A 87 7.28 8.91 -3.47
C GLY A 87 8.19 9.54 -4.53
N GLU A 88 8.53 10.82 -4.34
CA GLU A 88 9.48 11.54 -5.20
C GLU A 88 10.90 10.95 -5.07
N ALA A 89 11.38 10.75 -3.85
CA ALA A 89 12.74 10.26 -3.59
C ALA A 89 12.99 8.83 -4.11
N THR A 90 11.96 7.98 -4.15
CA THR A 90 12.06 6.61 -4.66
C THR A 90 11.79 6.49 -6.16
N GLY A 91 11.31 7.55 -6.81
CA GLY A 91 10.83 7.51 -8.19
C GLY A 91 9.45 6.87 -8.35
N ALA A 92 8.77 6.49 -7.26
CA ALA A 92 7.45 5.87 -7.31
C ALA A 92 6.41 6.80 -7.94
N THR A 93 6.46 8.10 -7.62
CA THR A 93 5.54 9.08 -8.19
C THR A 93 5.77 9.26 -9.70
N GLU A 94 7.01 9.28 -10.14
CA GLU A 94 7.36 9.37 -11.58
C GLU A 94 6.92 8.10 -12.34
N ALA A 95 7.05 6.92 -11.71
CA ALA A 95 6.55 5.66 -12.24
C ALA A 95 5.01 5.52 -12.22
N GLY A 96 4.28 6.49 -11.66
CA GLY A 96 2.83 6.49 -11.62
C GLY A 96 2.22 5.62 -10.51
N LEU A 97 2.96 5.35 -9.42
CA LEU A 97 2.40 4.75 -8.21
C LEU A 97 1.76 5.84 -7.34
N THR A 98 0.59 5.53 -6.79
CA THR A 98 -0.11 6.42 -5.86
C THR A 98 0.37 6.17 -4.44
N MET A 99 0.88 7.22 -3.79
CA MET A 99 1.42 7.15 -2.43
C MET A 99 0.39 7.73 -1.45
N LEU A 100 -0.22 6.89 -0.61
CA LEU A 100 -1.28 7.28 0.32
C LEU A 100 -0.85 7.11 1.78
N SER A 101 -1.20 8.10 2.58
CA SER A 101 -0.99 8.16 4.02
C SER A 101 -2.21 7.63 4.76
N ASP A 102 -1.97 6.68 5.68
CA ASP A 102 -2.90 6.20 6.70
C ASP A 102 -2.46 6.73 8.08
N ALA A 103 -2.32 8.06 8.23
CA ALA A 103 -1.68 8.69 9.39
C ALA A 103 -2.28 8.32 10.75
N GLY A 104 -3.57 7.96 10.79
CA GLY A 104 -4.27 7.50 12.00
C GLY A 104 -4.26 5.98 12.22
N SER A 105 -3.66 5.23 11.29
CA SER A 105 -3.73 3.77 11.17
C SER A 105 -5.16 3.23 11.07
N GLU A 106 -6.11 4.03 10.56
CA GLU A 106 -7.52 3.67 10.55
C GLU A 106 -7.76 2.49 9.61
N PHE A 107 -7.25 2.59 8.38
CA PHE A 107 -7.30 1.50 7.41
C PHE A 107 -6.55 0.28 7.93
N THR A 108 -5.30 0.49 8.35
CA THR A 108 -4.40 -0.58 8.81
C THR A 108 -5.00 -1.39 9.97
N LYS A 109 -5.59 -0.72 10.96
CA LYS A 109 -6.27 -1.38 12.09
C LYS A 109 -7.57 -2.05 11.67
N ALA A 110 -8.36 -1.41 10.79
CA ALA A 110 -9.63 -1.97 10.33
C ALA A 110 -9.44 -3.33 9.64
N ILE A 111 -8.32 -3.52 8.94
CA ILE A 111 -7.99 -4.79 8.27
C ILE A 111 -7.14 -5.74 9.12
N GLY A 112 -6.83 -5.40 10.38
CA GLY A 112 -6.04 -6.22 11.30
C GLY A 112 -4.56 -6.37 10.91
N MET A 113 -4.02 -5.41 10.17
CA MET A 113 -2.63 -5.39 9.70
C MET A 113 -1.74 -4.43 10.51
N ASP A 114 -2.18 -3.99 11.69
CA ASP A 114 -1.37 -3.16 12.57
C ASP A 114 -0.32 -3.97 13.35
N PHE A 115 0.79 -3.31 13.66
CA PHE A 115 1.78 -3.82 14.62
C PHE A 115 2.56 -2.68 15.29
N ASP A 116 3.16 -3.01 16.43
CA ASP A 116 4.11 -2.16 17.15
C ASP A 116 5.50 -2.80 17.18
N ALA A 117 6.54 -1.98 17.07
CA ALA A 117 7.91 -2.31 17.42
C ALA A 117 8.57 -1.10 18.13
N PRO A 118 8.23 -0.86 19.41
CA PRO A 118 8.68 0.32 20.14
C PRO A 118 10.21 0.51 20.20
N PRO A 119 11.05 -0.55 20.34
CA PRO A 119 12.51 -0.39 20.29
C PRO A 119 13.03 0.19 18.96
N ALA A 120 12.27 0.05 17.87
CA ALA A 120 12.58 0.63 16.57
C ALA A 120 11.85 1.95 16.31
N GLY A 121 11.12 2.50 17.29
CA GLY A 121 10.31 3.72 17.14
C GLY A 121 9.08 3.56 16.24
N LEU A 122 8.65 2.33 15.96
CA LEU A 122 7.52 2.03 15.10
C LEU A 122 6.29 1.78 15.95
N ILE A 123 5.36 2.72 15.95
CA ILE A 123 4.08 2.63 16.68
C ILE A 123 2.94 2.68 15.67
N ALA A 124 1.95 1.81 15.87
CA ALA A 124 0.75 1.63 15.08
C ALA A 124 1.04 1.51 13.57
N ARG A 125 2.12 0.83 13.19
CA ARG A 125 2.54 0.71 11.78
C ARG A 125 1.79 -0.39 11.05
N SER A 126 1.83 -0.33 9.72
CA SER A 126 1.26 -1.37 8.87
C SER A 126 2.26 -2.51 8.68
N LYS A 127 1.82 -3.76 8.90
CA LYS A 127 2.54 -4.95 8.46
C LYS A 127 2.78 -4.86 6.96
N ARG A 128 3.79 -5.58 6.48
CA ARG A 128 4.03 -5.65 5.04
C ARG A 128 3.07 -6.64 4.40
N TYR A 129 2.37 -6.19 3.38
CA TYR A 129 1.53 -7.02 2.54
C TYR A 129 1.35 -6.39 1.17
N ALA A 130 0.88 -7.19 0.22
CA ALA A 130 0.31 -6.72 -1.02
C ALA A 130 -1.01 -7.44 -1.30
N MET A 131 -1.94 -6.76 -1.94
CA MET A 131 -3.24 -7.31 -2.30
C MET A 131 -3.69 -6.78 -3.66
N TYR A 132 -4.49 -7.61 -4.32
CA TYR A 132 -5.24 -7.24 -5.51
C TYR A 132 -6.71 -7.23 -5.18
N ALA A 133 -7.39 -6.13 -5.48
CA ALA A 133 -8.81 -5.95 -5.24
C ALA A 133 -9.54 -5.58 -6.54
N GLU A 134 -10.73 -6.14 -6.72
CA GLU A 134 -11.63 -5.80 -7.82
C GLU A 134 -12.97 -5.35 -7.25
N ASP A 135 -13.43 -4.16 -7.62
CA ASP A 135 -14.66 -3.55 -7.10
C ASP A 135 -14.70 -3.53 -5.56
N GLY A 136 -13.57 -3.19 -4.96
CA GLY A 136 -13.40 -3.18 -3.51
C GLY A 136 -13.36 -4.55 -2.82
N VAL A 137 -13.44 -5.66 -3.55
CA VAL A 137 -13.35 -7.02 -3.00
C VAL A 137 -11.94 -7.57 -3.18
N VAL A 138 -11.31 -8.02 -2.09
CA VAL A 138 -9.97 -8.62 -2.11
C VAL A 138 -10.00 -9.94 -2.87
N LYS A 139 -9.21 -10.06 -3.94
CA LYS A 139 -9.06 -11.27 -4.76
C LYS A 139 -7.78 -12.03 -4.46
N VAL A 140 -6.72 -11.32 -4.12
CA VAL A 140 -5.43 -11.88 -3.69
C VAL A 140 -4.94 -11.08 -2.48
N LEU A 141 -4.42 -11.77 -1.48
CA LEU A 141 -3.76 -11.18 -0.33
C LEU A 141 -2.48 -11.95 -0.02
N GLN A 142 -1.35 -11.27 -0.03
CA GLN A 142 -0.03 -11.79 0.31
C GLN A 142 0.53 -10.95 1.46
N ALA A 143 0.34 -11.43 2.69
CA ALA A 143 0.91 -10.82 3.89
C ALA A 143 2.22 -11.51 4.26
N GLU A 144 3.24 -10.73 4.60
CA GLU A 144 4.51 -11.27 5.06
C GLU A 144 4.39 -11.81 6.49
N GLU A 145 5.15 -12.85 6.80
CA GLU A 145 5.26 -13.39 8.16
C GLU A 145 5.93 -12.38 9.11
N SER A 146 6.79 -11.51 8.58
CA SER A 146 7.54 -10.51 9.35
C SER A 146 7.64 -9.19 8.60
N PRO A 147 7.50 -8.02 9.28
CA PRO A 147 7.67 -6.70 8.68
C PRO A 147 9.02 -6.47 7.98
N GLY A 148 10.07 -7.22 8.35
CA GLY A 148 11.42 -7.09 7.77
C GLY A 148 11.63 -7.81 6.44
N VAL A 149 10.76 -8.77 6.11
CA VAL A 149 10.84 -9.62 4.91
C VAL A 149 10.06 -8.96 3.78
N CYS A 150 10.47 -9.19 2.53
CA CYS A 150 9.78 -8.76 1.32
C CYS A 150 9.97 -9.84 0.26
N GLU A 151 9.11 -10.85 0.31
CA GLU A 151 9.11 -12.00 -0.57
C GLU A 151 7.75 -12.07 -1.26
N VAL A 152 6.74 -12.61 -0.56
CA VAL A 152 5.41 -12.82 -1.14
C VAL A 152 4.70 -11.51 -1.48
N SER A 153 4.98 -10.42 -0.78
CA SER A 153 4.37 -9.11 -1.04
C SER A 153 5.05 -8.31 -2.15
N GLY A 154 6.19 -8.79 -2.68
CA GLY A 154 6.90 -8.11 -3.77
C GLY A 154 6.05 -7.98 -5.04
N GLY A 155 6.30 -6.94 -5.82
CA GLY A 155 5.57 -6.65 -7.05
C GLY A 155 5.58 -7.82 -8.05
N GLU A 156 6.71 -8.50 -8.20
CA GLU A 156 6.82 -9.71 -9.05
C GLU A 156 5.98 -10.87 -8.50
N ALA A 157 6.04 -11.14 -7.20
CA ALA A 157 5.30 -12.24 -6.55
C ALA A 157 3.78 -12.03 -6.56
N LEU A 158 3.33 -10.78 -6.40
CA LEU A 158 1.93 -10.44 -6.57
C LEU A 158 1.52 -10.60 -8.02
N LEU A 159 2.30 -10.06 -8.96
CA LEU A 159 1.99 -10.15 -10.39
C LEU A 159 1.81 -11.60 -10.86
N ASP A 160 2.65 -12.52 -10.40
CA ASP A 160 2.54 -13.96 -10.71
C ASP A 160 1.24 -14.61 -10.19
N SER A 161 0.57 -13.97 -9.24
CA SER A 161 -0.67 -14.46 -8.62
C SER A 161 -1.96 -13.86 -9.22
N LEU A 162 -1.85 -12.94 -10.19
CA LEU A 162 -2.98 -12.33 -10.93
C LEU A 162 -3.26 -13.07 -12.25
#